data_AF-A0A0N4UNM0-F1
#
_entry.id   AF-A0A0N4UNM0-F1
#
_cell.length_a   1.000
_cell.length_b   1.000
_cell.length_c   1.000
_cell.angle_alpha   90.00
_cell.angle_beta   90.00
_cell.angle_gamma   90.00
#
_symmetry.space_group_name_H-M   'P 1'
#
loop_
_entity.id
_entity.type
_entity.pdbx_description
1 polymer ?
#
loop_
_entity_poly.entity_id
_entity_poly.type
_entity_poly.pdbx_seq_one_letter_code
_entity_poly.pdbx_strand_id
1 'polypeptide(L)'
;VKEANSPNNASTTQKARFTLFQQCLVKRITKLPVIKDAECNIITLGIGYDVQVEEKLKKLVPSQCHFFGADPVVQVNKQIYERIGKYFPFAVSAIDGFGEAQVLGCEEYLCNMNFDL
;
A
#
# COMPACT_ATOMS: atom_id res chain seq x y z
N VAL A 1 -21.06 26.37 25.40
CA VAL A 1 -21.27 25.98 23.98
C VAL A 1 -20.02 25.25 23.52
N LYS A 2 -20.05 23.91 23.45
CA LYS A 2 -19.00 23.11 22.82
C LYS A 2 -19.71 22.22 21.81
N GLU A 3 -19.66 22.61 20.55
CA GLU A 3 -20.19 21.83 19.43
C GLU A 3 -19.39 20.52 19.34
N ALA A 4 -20.08 19.40 19.54
CA ALA A 4 -19.54 18.09 19.23
C ALA A 4 -19.53 17.93 17.70
N ASN A 5 -18.34 17.99 17.09
CA ASN A 5 -18.17 17.65 15.69
C ASN A 5 -18.53 16.17 15.48
N SER A 6 -19.59 15.93 14.70
CA SER A 6 -20.15 14.60 14.43
C SER A 6 -19.14 13.67 13.73
N PRO A 7 -18.96 12.42 14.20
CA PRO A 7 -17.98 11.46 13.64
C PRO A 7 -18.23 11.12 12.16
N ASN A 8 -19.46 11.32 11.66
CA ASN A 8 -19.84 11.02 10.28
C ASN A 8 -19.14 11.94 9.26
N ASN A 9 -18.77 13.17 9.66
CA ASN A 9 -18.12 14.14 8.76
C ASN A 9 -16.64 13.78 8.53
N ALA A 10 -15.96 13.23 9.55
CA ALA A 10 -14.55 12.85 9.44
C ALA A 10 -14.35 11.66 8.49
N SER A 11 -15.20 10.63 8.60
CA SER A 11 -15.16 9.46 7.70
C SER A 11 -15.45 9.84 6.25
N THR A 12 -16.47 10.69 6.02
CA THR A 12 -16.81 11.20 4.68
C THR A 12 -15.64 11.99 4.08
N THR A 13 -14.99 12.84 4.87
CA THR A 13 -13.84 13.64 4.42
C THR A 13 -12.64 12.76 4.06
N GLN A 14 -12.33 11.74 4.86
CA GLN A 14 -11.23 10.81 4.56
C GLN A 14 -11.49 10.01 3.28
N LYS A 15 -12.71 9.49 3.10
CA LYS A 15 -13.11 8.78 1.88
C LYS A 15 -13.02 9.67 0.64
N ALA A 16 -13.44 10.94 0.75
CA ALA A 16 -13.33 11.91 -0.35
C ALA A 16 -11.86 12.22 -0.71
N ARG A 17 -11.00 12.38 0.31
CA ARG A 17 -9.55 12.59 0.10
C ARG A 17 -8.89 11.38 -0.55
N PHE A 18 -9.24 10.17 -0.13
CA PHE A 18 -8.75 8.93 -0.75
C PHE A 18 -9.21 8.81 -2.21
N THR A 19 -10.48 9.12 -2.49
CA THR A 19 -11.01 9.13 -3.86
C THR A 19 -10.29 10.15 -4.74
N LEU A 20 -10.06 11.37 -4.24
CA LEU A 20 -9.32 12.40 -4.96
C LEU A 20 -7.86 11.98 -5.21
N PHE A 21 -7.22 11.35 -4.23
CA PHE A 21 -5.87 10.80 -4.39
C PHE A 21 -5.83 9.74 -5.49
N GLN A 22 -6.78 8.79 -5.50
CA GLN A 22 -6.89 7.77 -6.55
C GLN A 22 -7.07 8.40 -7.94
N GLN A 23 -7.93 9.41 -8.08
CA GLN A 23 -8.13 10.12 -9.35
C GLN A 23 -6.86 10.83 -9.83
N CYS A 24 -6.17 11.52 -8.92
CA CYS A 24 -4.90 12.18 -9.22
C CYS A 24 -3.82 11.19 -9.65
N LEU A 25 -3.75 10.03 -8.98
CA LEU A 25 -2.79 8.97 -9.28
C LEU A 25 -3.04 8.40 -10.68
N VAL A 26 -4.27 7.97 -10.98
CA VAL A 26 -4.64 7.40 -12.29
C VAL A 26 -4.35 8.38 -13.42
N LYS A 27 -4.70 9.68 -13.25
CA LYS A 27 -4.43 10.73 -14.25
C LYS A 27 -2.94 10.94 -14.54
N ARG A 28 -2.06 10.69 -13.55
CA ARG A 28 -0.61 10.79 -13.73
C ARG A 28 -0.05 9.54 -14.38
N ILE A 29 -0.49 8.35 -13.97
CA ILE A 29 0.00 7.08 -14.49
C ILE A 29 -0.29 6.93 -15.98
N THR A 30 -1.47 7.35 -16.45
CA THR A 30 -1.82 7.31 -17.89
C THR A 30 -1.02 8.29 -18.74
N LYS A 31 -0.31 9.25 -18.13
CA LYS A 31 0.58 10.20 -18.81
C LYS A 31 2.05 9.81 -18.74
N LEU A 32 2.41 8.75 -18.01
CA LEU A 32 3.79 8.32 -17.96
C LEU A 32 4.22 7.85 -19.36
N PRO A 33 5.36 8.33 -19.89
CA PRO A 33 5.89 7.81 -21.12
C PRO A 33 6.26 6.35 -20.87
N VAL A 34 5.40 5.43 -21.29
CA VAL A 34 5.75 4.02 -21.37
C VAL A 34 6.75 3.90 -22.51
N ILE A 35 8.03 3.93 -22.15
CA ILE A 35 9.12 3.63 -23.07
C ILE A 35 8.91 2.18 -23.48
N LYS A 36 8.56 1.94 -24.76
CA LYS A 36 8.56 0.58 -25.31
C LYS A 36 9.94 -0.01 -25.05
N ASP A 37 9.95 -1.22 -24.49
CA ASP A 37 11.15 -1.99 -24.13
C ASP A 37 11.94 -1.54 -22.89
N ALA A 38 11.44 -0.57 -22.11
CA ALA A 38 12.01 -0.31 -20.80
C ALA A 38 11.55 -1.34 -19.76
N GLU A 39 12.46 -1.72 -18.87
CA GLU A 39 12.11 -2.47 -17.66
C GLU A 39 11.10 -1.66 -16.83
N CYS A 40 9.94 -2.25 -16.60
CA CYS A 40 8.88 -1.64 -15.82
C CYS A 40 8.78 -2.36 -14.48
N ASN A 41 9.09 -1.67 -13.39
CA ASN A 41 9.01 -2.20 -12.04
C ASN A 41 8.07 -1.32 -11.21
N ILE A 42 7.10 -1.94 -10.55
CA ILE A 42 6.11 -1.30 -9.68
C ILE A 42 6.37 -1.81 -8.28
N ILE A 43 6.71 -0.88 -7.38
CA ILE A 43 7.10 -1.18 -6.01
C ILE A 43 6.03 -0.63 -5.06
N THR A 44 5.41 -1.52 -4.28
CA THR A 44 4.51 -1.16 -3.17
C THR A 44 5.28 -1.22 -1.87
N LEU A 45 5.34 -0.10 -1.15
CA LEU A 45 5.93 -0.03 0.18
C LEU A 45 4.81 0.11 1.21
N GLY A 46 4.76 -0.79 2.19
CA GLY A 46 3.66 -0.85 3.16
C GLY A 46 2.35 -1.27 2.51
N ILE A 47 2.27 -2.56 2.17
CA ILE A 47 1.12 -3.17 1.48
C ILE A 47 -0.19 -2.93 2.25
N GLY A 48 -0.16 -3.11 3.58
CA GLY A 48 -1.37 -3.06 4.40
C GLY A 48 -2.40 -4.13 4.02
N TYR A 49 -3.64 -4.00 4.51
CA TYR A 49 -4.70 -5.00 4.31
C TYR A 49 -5.57 -4.76 3.04
N ASP A 50 -5.40 -3.64 2.33
CA ASP A 50 -6.20 -3.28 1.15
C ASP A 50 -5.31 -3.05 -0.08
N VAL A 51 -5.36 -3.98 -1.03
CA VAL A 51 -4.54 -3.99 -2.26
C VAL A 51 -5.32 -3.61 -3.52
N GLN A 52 -6.51 -3.00 -3.37
CA GLN A 52 -7.36 -2.66 -4.51
C GLN A 52 -6.70 -1.70 -5.51
N VAL A 53 -5.79 -0.84 -5.05
CA VAL A 53 -5.09 0.12 -5.91
C VAL A 53 -4.12 -0.62 -6.82
N GLU A 54 -3.36 -1.55 -6.28
CA GLU A 54 -2.41 -2.40 -6.99
C GLU A 54 -3.11 -3.31 -7.99
N GLU A 55 -4.26 -3.91 -7.61
CA GLU A 55 -5.07 -4.72 -8.52
C GLU A 55 -5.60 -3.90 -9.71
N LYS A 56 -6.05 -2.68 -9.45
CA LYS A 56 -6.49 -1.76 -10.53
C LYS A 56 -5.30 -1.33 -11.38
N LEU A 57 -4.16 -1.04 -10.75
CA LEU A 57 -2.96 -0.61 -11.44
C LEU A 57 -2.44 -1.69 -12.40
N LYS A 58 -2.44 -2.96 -11.97
CA LYS A 58 -2.06 -4.13 -12.79
C LYS A 58 -2.89 -4.26 -14.08
N LYS A 59 -4.11 -3.70 -14.11
CA LYS A 59 -4.97 -3.67 -15.31
C LYS A 59 -4.70 -2.47 -16.23
N LEU A 60 -4.04 -1.42 -15.72
CA LEU A 60 -3.79 -0.17 -16.44
C LEU A 60 -2.37 -0.10 -17.02
N VAL A 61 -1.42 -0.80 -16.40
CA VAL A 61 -0.03 -0.82 -16.84
C VAL A 61 0.23 -1.94 -17.85
N PRO A 62 1.28 -1.82 -18.69
CA PRO A 62 1.69 -2.89 -19.58
C PRO A 62 1.95 -4.22 -18.84
N SER A 63 1.65 -5.35 -19.47
CA SER A 63 1.75 -6.68 -18.85
C SER A 63 3.19 -7.11 -18.53
N GLN A 64 4.20 -6.48 -19.15
CA GLN A 64 5.61 -6.69 -18.82
C GLN A 64 6.05 -6.01 -17.52
N CYS A 65 5.20 -5.21 -16.88
CA CYS A 65 5.53 -4.60 -15.61
C CYS A 65 5.58 -5.65 -14.48
N HIS A 66 6.69 -5.68 -13.75
CA HIS A 66 6.87 -6.53 -12.58
C HIS A 66 6.41 -5.82 -11.31
N PHE A 67 5.62 -6.51 -10.48
CA PHE A 67 5.10 -5.98 -9.22
C PHE A 67 5.89 -6.57 -8.04
N PHE A 68 6.33 -5.71 -7.13
CA PHE A 68 7.09 -6.06 -5.93
C PHE A 68 6.51 -5.33 -4.72
N GLY A 69 6.22 -6.05 -3.64
CA GLY A 69 5.63 -5.49 -2.44
C GLY A 69 6.48 -5.79 -1.22
N ALA A 70 6.79 -4.77 -0.42
CA ALA A 70 7.50 -4.90 0.84
C ALA A 70 6.56 -4.56 1.99
N ASP A 71 6.38 -5.51 2.91
CA ASP A 71 5.66 -5.27 4.15
C ASP A 71 6.13 -6.24 5.24
N PRO A 72 6.38 -5.77 6.47
CA PRO A 72 6.76 -6.65 7.57
C PRO A 72 5.66 -7.64 8.03
N VAL A 73 4.37 -7.35 7.81
CA VAL A 73 3.24 -8.17 8.26
C VAL A 73 3.05 -9.36 7.32
N VAL A 74 3.56 -10.53 7.71
CA VAL A 74 3.59 -11.69 6.80
C VAL A 74 2.23 -12.33 6.59
N GLN A 75 1.45 -12.58 7.65
CA GLN A 75 0.36 -13.54 7.62
C GLN A 75 -0.73 -13.17 6.60
N VAL A 76 -1.18 -11.92 6.62
CA VAL A 76 -2.25 -11.44 5.72
C VAL A 76 -1.69 -10.79 4.47
N ASN A 77 -0.69 -9.92 4.61
CA ASN A 77 -0.26 -9.07 3.49
C ASN A 77 0.45 -9.88 2.39
N LYS A 78 1.15 -10.96 2.77
CA LYS A 78 1.68 -11.93 1.79
C LYS A 78 0.56 -12.54 0.95
N GLN A 79 -0.48 -13.07 1.58
CA GLN A 79 -1.54 -13.81 0.89
C GLN A 79 -2.32 -12.94 -0.09
N ILE A 80 -2.56 -11.68 0.25
CA ILE A 80 -3.28 -10.75 -0.62
C ILE A 80 -2.38 -10.20 -1.73
N TYR A 81 -1.11 -9.93 -1.45
CA TYR A 81 -0.20 -9.32 -2.43
C TYR A 81 0.37 -10.31 -3.44
N GLU A 82 0.60 -11.57 -3.05
CA GLU A 82 1.13 -12.60 -3.96
C GLU A 82 0.20 -12.90 -5.16
N ARG A 83 -1.06 -12.44 -5.12
CA ARG A 83 -1.99 -12.47 -6.26
C ARG A 83 -1.63 -11.43 -7.33
N ILE A 84 -0.86 -10.40 -6.95
CA ILE A 84 -0.50 -9.24 -7.75
C ILE A 84 0.95 -9.35 -8.21
N GLY A 85 1.88 -9.60 -7.28
CA GLY A 85 3.32 -9.58 -7.53
C GLY A 85 4.13 -10.37 -6.49
N LYS A 86 5.44 -10.13 -6.45
CA LYS A 86 6.34 -10.80 -5.49
C LYS A 86 6.35 -10.05 -4.16
N TYR A 87 6.16 -10.78 -3.07
CA TYR A 87 6.16 -10.25 -1.71
C TYR A 87 7.54 -10.37 -1.05
N PHE A 88 7.91 -9.35 -0.25
CA PHE A 88 9.13 -9.29 0.55
C PHE A 88 8.79 -8.99 2.02
N PRO A 89 9.25 -9.81 2.98
CA PRO A 89 8.89 -9.72 4.39
C PRO A 89 9.78 -8.73 5.17
N PHE A 90 9.95 -7.51 4.67
CA PHE A 90 10.72 -6.47 5.35
C PHE A 90 10.04 -5.10 5.24
N ALA A 91 10.32 -4.23 6.19
CA ALA A 91 10.01 -2.81 6.11
C ALA A 91 11.13 -2.10 5.36
N VAL A 92 10.82 -0.93 4.76
CA VAL A 92 11.85 -0.11 4.11
C VAL A 92 12.19 1.07 5.00
N SER A 93 13.47 1.15 5.39
CA SER A 93 14.00 2.19 6.27
C SER A 93 15.18 2.92 5.63
N ALA A 94 15.59 4.04 6.24
CA ALA A 94 16.82 4.74 5.87
C ALA A 94 18.09 4.01 6.38
N ILE A 95 17.93 3.16 7.39
CA ILE A 95 18.98 2.33 7.98
C ILE A 95 18.50 0.88 8.03
N ASP A 96 19.42 -0.04 7.78
CA ASP A 96 19.19 -1.47 7.94
C ASP A 96 19.17 -1.87 9.42
N GLY A 97 18.48 -2.98 9.71
CA GLY A 97 18.51 -3.59 11.04
C GLY A 97 17.17 -4.18 11.46
N PHE A 98 17.05 -4.46 12.76
CA PHE A 98 15.82 -4.96 13.32
C PHE A 98 15.08 -3.85 14.06
N GLY A 99 13.80 -3.68 13.73
CA GLY A 99 12.91 -2.74 14.39
C GLY A 99 11.77 -3.46 15.10
N GLU A 100 11.34 -2.92 16.24
CA GLU A 100 10.05 -3.23 16.83
C GLU A 100 9.03 -2.19 16.38
N ALA A 101 7.86 -2.64 15.92
CA ALA A 101 6.72 -1.76 15.78
C ALA A 101 5.45 -2.43 16.26
N GLN A 102 4.51 -1.57 16.63
CA GLN A 102 3.18 -1.94 17.03
C GLN A 102 2.26 -1.84 15.83
N VAL A 103 1.76 -2.98 15.38
CA VAL A 103 0.74 -3.02 14.34
C VAL A 103 -0.62 -3.18 14.99
N LEU A 104 -1.49 -2.22 14.71
CA LEU A 104 -2.91 -2.31 15.05
C LEU A 104 -3.56 -3.28 14.06
N GLY A 105 -3.91 -4.50 14.48
CA GLY A 105 -4.58 -5.43 13.57
C GLY A 105 -4.52 -6.92 13.87
N CYS A 106 -3.80 -7.36 14.91
CA CYS A 106 -3.91 -8.72 15.40
C CYS A 106 -5.07 -8.81 16.39
N GLU A 107 -6.28 -9.10 15.91
CA GLU A 107 -7.47 -9.33 16.75
C GLU A 107 -7.67 -8.27 17.87
N GLU A 108 -7.67 -6.98 17.50
CA GLU A 108 -7.80 -5.83 18.42
C GLU A 108 -6.64 -5.61 19.42
N TYR A 109 -5.54 -6.36 19.32
CA TYR A 109 -4.32 -6.15 20.11
C TYR A 109 -3.21 -5.44 19.32
N LEU A 110 -2.35 -4.72 20.05
CA LEU A 110 -1.08 -4.23 19.54
C LEU A 110 -0.14 -5.42 19.36
N CYS A 111 0.14 -5.74 18.09
CA CYS A 111 1.14 -6.74 17.76
C CYS A 111 2.52 -6.10 17.80
N ASN A 112 3.33 -6.44 18.82
CA ASN A 112 4.76 -6.20 18.77
C ASN A 112 5.35 -7.20 17.80
N MET A 113 5.94 -6.69 16.74
CA MET A 113 6.61 -7.52 15.76
C MET A 113 8.02 -6.99 15.55
N ASN A 114 8.95 -7.94 15.47
CA ASN A 114 10.32 -7.70 15.04
C ASN A 114 10.37 -7.87 13.53
N PHE A 115 10.92 -6.88 12.84
CA PHE A 115 11.05 -6.93 11.39
C PHE A 115 12.43 -6.51 10.95
N ASP A 116 12.78 -7.02 9.79
CA ASP A 116 13.94 -6.60 9.01
C ASP A 116 13.63 -5.24 8.33
N LEU A 117 14.57 -4.31 8.37
CA LEU A 117 14.50 -2.92 7.88
C LEU A 117 15.42 -2.65 6.70
#